data_AF-A0A849QJJ3-F1
#
_entry.id   AF-A0A849QJJ3-F1
#
_cell.length_a   1.000
_cell.length_b   1.000
_cell.length_c   1.000
_cell.angle_alpha   90.00
_cell.angle_beta   90.00
_cell.angle_gamma   90.00
#
_symmetry.space_group_name_H-M   'P 1'
#
loop_
_entity.id
_entity.type
_entity.pdbx_description
1 polymer ?
#
loop_
_entity_poly.entity_id
_entity_poly.type
_entity_poly.pdbx_seq_one_letter_code
_entity_poly.pdbx_strand_id
1 'polypeptide(L)'
;MQTYTRQPMALESGSGSVVFDTTGKEYIDCVAGIAVNNVGHCHPLVVKAIQQQAERLIHVSNLYYTEVQANLAEQLVSISGMSRAFFCNSGTEAVEAAMKLA
;
A
#
# COMPACT_ATOMS: atom_id res chain seq x y z
N MET A 1 -1.53 -22.59 -10.48
CA MET A 1 -1.96 -21.90 -11.72
C MET A 1 -0.83 -20.98 -12.14
N GLN A 2 -0.38 -21.04 -13.40
CA GLN A 2 0.69 -20.16 -13.87
C GLN A 2 0.09 -18.87 -14.46
N THR A 3 0.10 -17.80 -13.66
CA THR A 3 -0.50 -16.50 -14.01
C THR A 3 0.52 -15.39 -14.20
N TYR A 4 1.81 -15.63 -13.92
CA TYR A 4 2.87 -14.63 -13.98
C TYR A 4 4.15 -15.18 -14.63
N THR A 5 4.74 -14.39 -15.53
CA THR A 5 6.12 -14.61 -16.01
C THR A 5 7.06 -13.83 -15.10
N ARG A 6 7.71 -14.51 -14.15
CA ARG A 6 8.61 -13.88 -13.17
C ARG A 6 10.04 -13.82 -13.71
N GLN A 7 10.78 -12.80 -13.31
CA GLN A 7 12.24 -12.80 -13.44
C GLN A 7 12.83 -13.92 -12.55
N PRO A 8 13.87 -14.65 -13.00
CA PRO A 8 14.46 -15.76 -12.26
C PRO A 8 15.38 -15.27 -11.13
N MET A 9 14.82 -14.48 -10.21
CA MET A 9 15.53 -13.90 -9.07
C MET A 9 14.61 -13.86 -7.85
N ALA A 10 15.20 -13.97 -6.66
CA ALA A 10 14.49 -13.91 -5.39
C ALA A 10 15.00 -12.72 -4.58
N LEU A 11 14.17 -11.70 -4.39
CA LEU A 11 14.48 -10.54 -3.55
C LEU A 11 14.22 -10.89 -2.07
N GLU A 12 15.13 -10.50 -1.18
CA GLU A 12 15.03 -10.78 0.27
C GLU A 12 14.91 -9.54 1.15
N SER A 13 15.46 -8.40 0.72
CA SER A 13 15.40 -7.16 1.49
C SER A 13 15.42 -5.93 0.58
N GLY A 14 15.01 -4.78 1.13
CA GLY A 14 15.03 -3.51 0.41
C GLY A 14 14.95 -2.31 1.35
N SER A 15 15.54 -1.21 0.92
CA SER A 15 15.52 0.08 1.61
C SER A 15 15.58 1.21 0.60
N GLY A 16 14.62 2.13 0.66
CA GLY A 16 14.51 3.20 -0.34
C GLY A 16 14.30 2.62 -1.74
N SER A 17 15.14 3.01 -2.70
CA SER A 17 15.10 2.50 -4.08
C SER A 17 16.06 1.34 -4.34
N VAL A 18 16.59 0.70 -3.29
CA VAL A 18 17.55 -0.40 -3.40
C VAL A 18 16.96 -1.69 -2.86
N VAL A 19 17.16 -2.80 -3.57
CA VAL A 19 16.77 -4.15 -3.13
C VAL A 19 17.95 -5.12 -3.28
N PHE A 20 17.95 -6.16 -2.45
CA PHE A 20 18.94 -7.23 -2.47
C PHE A 20 18.28 -8.56 -2.78
N ASP A 21 18.91 -9.36 -3.64
CA ASP A 21 18.52 -10.75 -3.83
C ASP A 21 19.14 -11.68 -2.77
N THR A 22 18.66 -12.92 -2.71
CA THR A 22 19.15 -13.95 -1.76
C THR A 22 20.61 -14.37 -1.95
N THR A 23 21.27 -13.89 -3.01
CA THR A 23 22.71 -14.08 -3.22
C THR A 23 23.53 -12.89 -2.72
N GLY A 24 22.87 -11.87 -2.18
CA GLY A 24 23.47 -10.62 -1.71
C GLY A 24 23.70 -9.59 -2.83
N LYS A 25 23.18 -9.81 -4.04
CA LYS A 25 23.35 -8.87 -5.15
C LYS A 25 22.40 -7.70 -5.00
N GLU A 26 22.95 -6.49 -5.11
CA GLU A 26 22.23 -5.22 -5.04
C GLU A 26 21.62 -4.83 -6.41
N TYR A 27 20.44 -4.24 -6.36
CA TYR A 27 19.72 -3.69 -7.51
C TYR A 27 19.11 -2.33 -7.18
N ILE A 28 19.13 -1.42 -8.15
CA ILE A 28 18.29 -0.23 -8.13
C ILE A 28 16.90 -0.61 -8.63
N ASP A 29 15.88 -0.45 -7.79
CA ASP A 29 14.48 -0.71 -8.14
C ASP A 29 13.86 0.49 -8.85
N CYS A 30 13.87 0.44 -10.19
CA CYS A 30 13.17 1.40 -11.04
C CYS A 30 11.72 0.99 -11.37
N VAL A 31 11.21 -0.10 -10.77
CA VAL A 31 9.86 -0.64 -11.02
C VAL A 31 8.91 -0.25 -9.88
N ALA A 32 9.45 -0.07 -8.67
CA ALA A 32 8.71 0.29 -7.46
C ALA A 32 7.51 -0.64 -7.20
N GLY A 33 7.68 -1.94 -7.47
CA GLY A 33 6.58 -2.92 -7.31
C GLY A 33 5.37 -2.63 -8.20
N ILE A 34 5.60 -2.15 -9.44
CA ILE A 34 4.55 -1.65 -10.35
C ILE A 34 3.92 -0.38 -9.73
N ALA A 35 4.76 0.62 -9.46
CA ALA A 35 4.39 1.93 -8.91
C ALA A 35 3.65 1.91 -7.54
N VAL A 36 3.83 0.85 -6.74
CA VAL A 36 3.26 0.72 -5.39
C VAL A 36 4.18 1.39 -4.35
N ASN A 37 5.49 1.15 -4.44
CA ASN A 37 6.47 1.55 -3.42
C ASN A 37 6.98 2.99 -3.63
N ASN A 38 6.05 3.95 -3.73
CA ASN A 38 6.37 5.35 -4.10
C ASN A 38 7.26 6.09 -3.09
N VAL A 39 7.28 5.65 -1.82
CA VAL A 39 8.19 6.17 -0.78
C VAL A 39 9.40 5.25 -0.54
N GLY A 40 9.62 4.29 -1.44
CA GLY A 40 10.66 3.28 -1.33
C GLY A 40 10.30 2.11 -0.41
N HIS A 41 11.10 1.05 -0.50
CA HIS A 41 11.01 -0.12 0.37
C HIS A 41 11.33 0.24 1.82
N CYS A 42 10.57 -0.33 2.76
CA CYS A 42 10.80 -0.23 4.20
C CYS A 42 11.01 1.22 4.72
N HIS A 43 10.30 2.20 4.16
CA HIS A 43 10.40 3.59 4.62
C HIS A 43 10.15 3.69 6.14
N PRO A 44 11.06 4.28 6.94
CA PRO A 44 11.00 4.21 8.41
C PRO A 44 9.68 4.68 9.02
N LEU A 45 9.09 5.74 8.46
CA LEU A 45 7.79 6.25 8.94
C LEU A 45 6.63 5.28 8.66
N VAL A 46 6.66 4.59 7.52
CA VAL A 46 5.61 3.61 7.14
C VAL A 46 5.73 2.38 8.04
N VAL A 47 6.94 1.85 8.20
CA VAL A 47 7.20 0.69 9.06
C VAL A 47 6.75 0.97 10.50
N LYS A 48 7.13 2.12 11.05
CA LYS A 48 6.74 2.52 12.41
C LYS A 48 5.22 2.64 12.57
N ALA A 49 4.53 3.27 11.61
CA ALA A 49 3.07 3.42 11.65
C ALA A 49 2.36 2.06 11.61
N ILE A 50 2.82 1.13 10.76
CA ILE A 50 2.29 -0.24 10.68
C ILE A 50 2.47 -0.96 12.02
N GLN A 51 3.68 -0.95 12.58
CA GLN A 51 3.99 -1.62 13.86
C GLN A 51 3.09 -1.09 14.99
N GLN A 52 3.02 0.23 15.15
CA GLN A 52 2.22 0.87 16.19
C GLN A 52 0.73 0.56 16.05
N GLN A 53 0.19 0.55 14.83
CA GLN A 53 -1.21 0.26 14.63
C GLN A 53 -1.52 -1.23 14.83
N ALA A 54 -0.63 -2.12 14.39
CA ALA A 54 -0.79 -3.56 14.55
C ALA A 54 -0.82 -4.01 16.01
N GLU A 55 -0.05 -3.34 16.89
CA GLU A 55 -0.08 -3.56 18.34
C GLU A 55 -1.38 -3.06 19.00
N ARG A 56 -2.15 -2.20 18.32
CA ARG A 56 -3.37 -1.58 18.87
C ARG A 56 -4.65 -2.21 18.34
N LEU A 57 -4.82 -2.25 17.02
CA LEU A 57 -6.04 -2.72 16.36
C LEU A 57 -5.80 -2.95 14.85
N ILE A 58 -6.09 -4.17 14.36
CA ILE A 58 -5.88 -4.53 12.95
C ILE A 58 -7.17 -4.44 12.13
N HIS A 59 -8.25 -5.11 12.56
CA HIS A 59 -9.47 -5.21 11.79
C HIS A 59 -10.71 -5.38 12.67
N VAL A 60 -11.76 -4.62 12.37
CA VAL A 60 -13.04 -4.65 13.09
C VAL A 60 -14.26 -4.67 12.15
N SER A 61 -14.09 -4.97 10.86
CA SER A 61 -15.10 -4.75 9.80
C SER A 61 -15.52 -3.28 9.66
N ASN A 62 -16.55 -3.02 8.83
CA ASN A 62 -17.17 -1.70 8.68
C ASN A 62 -18.36 -1.48 9.63
N LEU A 63 -18.63 -2.41 10.56
CA LEU A 63 -19.70 -2.25 11.56
C LEU A 63 -19.36 -1.21 12.64
N TYR A 64 -18.08 -0.89 12.81
CA TYR A 64 -17.60 0.06 13.82
C TYR A 64 -16.73 1.14 13.16
N TYR A 65 -16.67 2.30 13.81
CA TYR A 65 -15.78 3.38 13.38
C TYR A 65 -14.35 3.16 13.88
N THR A 66 -13.39 3.64 13.09
CA THR A 66 -11.98 3.71 13.50
C THR A 66 -11.43 5.10 13.20
N GLU A 67 -10.68 5.66 14.16
CA GLU A 67 -10.11 7.00 14.06
C GLU A 67 -9.18 7.14 12.84
N VAL A 68 -8.35 6.12 12.58
CA VAL A 68 -7.41 6.10 11.45
C VAL A 68 -8.09 6.22 10.09
N GLN A 69 -9.26 5.59 9.91
CA GLN A 69 -10.02 5.66 8.67
C GLN A 69 -10.64 7.06 8.48
N ALA A 70 -11.19 7.64 9.55
CA ALA A 70 -11.77 8.99 9.53
C ALA A 70 -10.71 10.05 9.20
N ASN A 71 -9.55 10.00 9.87
CA ASN A 71 -8.45 10.94 9.65
C ASN A 71 -7.91 10.85 8.21
N LEU A 72 -7.77 9.64 7.66
CA LEU A 72 -7.35 9.46 6.27
C LEU A 72 -8.41 9.98 5.29
N ALA A 73 -9.70 9.75 5.56
CA ALA A 73 -10.77 10.26 4.71
C ALA A 73 -10.74 11.79 4.65
N GLU A 74 -10.60 12.45 5.79
CA GLU A 74 -10.52 13.91 5.91
C GLU A 74 -9.33 14.48 5.10
N GLN A 75 -8.16 13.87 5.21
CA GLN A 75 -6.98 14.29 4.45
C GLN A 75 -7.21 14.12 2.93
N LEU A 76 -7.75 12.98 2.50
CA LEU A 76 -7.99 12.69 1.08
C LEU A 76 -8.99 13.66 0.45
N VAL A 77 -10.11 13.95 1.13
CA VAL A 77 -11.10 14.90 0.62
C VAL A 77 -10.54 16.32 0.57
N SER A 78 -9.72 16.70 1.57
CA SER A 78 -9.07 18.02 1.60
C SER A 78 -8.10 18.25 0.44
N ILE A 79 -7.31 17.23 0.06
CA ILE A 79 -6.32 17.37 -1.04
C ILE A 79 -6.93 17.19 -2.43
N SER A 80 -8.02 16.42 -2.54
CA SER A 80 -8.66 16.12 -3.83
C SER A 80 -9.77 17.10 -4.22
N GLY A 81 -10.31 17.86 -3.25
CA GLY A 81 -11.48 18.71 -3.46
C GLY A 81 -12.80 17.93 -3.58
N MET A 82 -12.80 16.63 -3.28
CA MET A 82 -14.01 15.80 -3.22
C MET A 82 -14.74 15.96 -1.88
N SER A 83 -15.98 15.49 -1.80
CA SER A 83 -16.79 15.60 -0.57
C SER A 83 -16.72 14.36 0.33
N ARG A 84 -16.41 13.18 -0.22
CA ARG A 84 -16.41 11.88 0.48
C ARG A 84 -15.36 10.95 -0.13
N ALA A 85 -14.89 10.00 0.66
CA ALA A 85 -14.00 8.92 0.24
C ALA A 85 -14.62 7.56 0.57
N PHE A 86 -14.34 6.55 -0.27
CA PHE A 86 -14.67 5.15 -0.04
C PHE A 86 -13.37 4.34 -0.07
N PHE A 87 -13.18 3.45 0.92
CA PHE A 87 -11.98 2.63 1.02
C PHE A 87 -12.22 1.20 0.52
N CYS A 88 -11.30 0.72 -0.30
CA CYS A 88 -11.22 -0.65 -0.78
C CYS A 88 -9.75 -1.10 -0.80
N ASN A 89 -9.46 -2.30 -1.27
CA ASN A 89 -8.17 -2.96 -1.08
C ASN A 89 -7.32 -3.02 -2.36
N SER A 90 -7.92 -2.74 -3.52
CA SER A 90 -7.23 -2.79 -4.81
C SER A 90 -7.73 -1.73 -5.78
N GLY A 91 -6.92 -1.41 -6.78
CA GLY A 91 -7.33 -0.51 -7.86
C GLY A 91 -8.54 -1.03 -8.63
N THR A 92 -8.66 -2.35 -8.81
CA THR A 92 -9.82 -2.97 -9.46
C THR A 92 -11.11 -2.73 -8.66
N GLU A 93 -11.08 -2.94 -7.35
CA GLU A 93 -12.26 -2.66 -6.49
C GLU A 93 -12.63 -1.17 -6.49
N ALA A 94 -11.64 -0.28 -6.55
CA ALA A 94 -11.90 1.16 -6.65
C ALA A 94 -12.63 1.52 -7.94
N VAL A 95 -12.21 0.96 -9.07
CA VAL A 95 -12.85 1.16 -10.38
C VAL A 95 -14.26 0.57 -10.39
N GLU A 96 -14.45 -0.64 -9.86
CA GLU A 96 -15.78 -1.26 -9.73
C GLU A 96 -16.72 -0.43 -8.86
N ALA A 97 -16.24 0.10 -7.73
CA ALA A 97 -17.02 0.98 -6.88
C ALA A 97 -17.41 2.28 -7.59
N ALA A 98 -16.49 2.88 -8.33
CA ALA A 98 -16.76 4.08 -9.12
C ALA A 98 -17.78 3.81 -10.24
N MET A 99 -17.67 2.69 -10.96
CA MET A 99 -18.62 2.29 -11.99
C MET A 99 -20.03 2.05 -11.44
N LYS A 100 -20.14 1.50 -10.23
CA LYS A 100 -21.43 1.26 -9.57
C LYS A 100 -22.05 2.52 -8.96
N LEU A 101 -21.24 3.55 -8.72
CA LEU A 101 -21.70 4.84 -8.21
C LEU A 101 -22.22 5.76 -9.32
N ALA A 102 -21.62 5.68 -10.51
CA ALA A 102 -22.00 6.45 -11.71
C ALA A 102 -23.39 6.07 -12.23
#